data_AF-A0A847HUM9-F1
#
_entry.id   AF-A0A847HUM9-F1
#
_cell.length_a   1.000
_cell.length_b   1.000
_cell.length_c   1.000
_cell.angle_alpha   90.00
_cell.angle_beta   90.00
_cell.angle_gamma   90.00
#
_symmetry.space_group_name_H-M   'P 1'
#
loop_
_entity.id
_entity.type
_entity.pdbx_description
1 polymer ?
#
loop_
_entity_poly.entity_id
_entity_poly.type
_entity_poly.pdbx_seq_one_letter_code
_entity_poly.pdbx_strand_id
1 'polypeptide(L)'
;RVSAHQVRKDLVHVRENQRQGRNGGASDRGHDHASGTRGRGYTVPILRRELSSILGLTRPWNVSIVGMGHLGKAIARYPYFESSNFALRCGFDVDPRKVDPTNELLPVYPMAEMPERARQLELDIALLTVPGEAAEDAARAIERAKIPGILNFAPTAIAVAPPGHVESVDFVAGLKRLAYYLNPEPAAEAEALTADD
;
A
#
# COMPACT_ATOMS: atom_id res chain seq x y z
N ARG A 1 12.38 -22.48 -10.78
CA ARG A 1 12.43 -21.09 -10.27
C ARG A 1 12.17 -20.17 -11.45
N VAL A 2 11.00 -19.57 -11.54
CA VAL A 2 10.67 -18.62 -12.62
C VAL A 2 11.31 -17.28 -12.26
N SER A 3 12.19 -16.78 -13.12
CA SER A 3 12.90 -15.51 -12.91
C SER A 3 11.93 -14.33 -12.95
N ALA A 4 12.12 -13.32 -12.10
CA ALA A 4 11.33 -12.08 -12.11
C ALA A 4 11.31 -11.40 -13.49
N HIS A 5 12.33 -11.65 -14.32
CA HIS A 5 12.38 -11.18 -15.71
C HIS A 5 11.35 -11.87 -16.61
N GLN A 6 11.02 -13.14 -16.34
CA GLN A 6 10.03 -13.91 -17.09
C GLN A 6 8.60 -13.46 -16.75
N VAL A 7 8.32 -13.22 -15.47
CA VAL A 7 7.02 -12.72 -15.00
C VAL A 7 6.71 -11.33 -15.58
N ARG A 8 7.73 -10.48 -15.73
CA ARG A 8 7.56 -9.14 -16.34
C ARG A 8 7.21 -9.21 -17.83
N LYS A 9 7.75 -10.19 -18.57
CA LYS A 9 7.42 -10.42 -19.99
C LYS A 9 6.00 -10.97 -20.16
N ASP A 10 5.57 -11.84 -19.25
CA ASP A 10 4.25 -12.47 -19.33
C ASP A 10 3.12 -11.46 -19.01
N LEU A 11 3.35 -10.49 -18.11
CA LEU A 11 2.42 -9.39 -17.83
C LEU A 11 2.25 -8.40 -18.99
N VAL A 12 3.28 -8.22 -19.83
CA VAL A 12 3.19 -7.37 -21.04
C VAL A 12 2.33 -8.06 -22.10
N HIS A 13 2.46 -9.38 -22.28
CA HIS A 13 1.65 -10.15 -23.24
C HIS A 13 0.15 -10.18 -22.89
N VAL A 14 -0.21 -10.12 -21.60
CA VAL A 14 -1.62 -10.06 -21.17
C VAL A 14 -2.29 -8.73 -21.60
N ARG A 15 -1.53 -7.63 -21.70
CA ARG A 15 -2.05 -6.34 -22.19
C ARG A 15 -2.29 -6.32 -23.70
N GLU A 16 -1.49 -7.04 -24.49
CA GLU A 16 -1.65 -7.11 -25.95
C GLU A 16 -2.84 -7.98 -26.37
N ASN A 17 -3.10 -9.09 -25.65
CA ASN A 17 -4.18 -10.02 -26.01
C ASN A 17 -5.60 -9.49 -25.70
N GLN A 18 -5.75 -8.54 -24.77
CA GLN A 18 -7.07 -7.94 -24.47
C GLN A 18 -7.51 -6.85 -25.45
N ARG A 19 -6.62 -6.32 -26.29
CA ARG A 19 -6.99 -5.35 -27.34
C ARG A 19 -7.56 -5.99 -28.60
N GLN A 20 -7.27 -7.26 -28.88
CA GLN A 20 -7.70 -7.94 -30.11
C GLN A 20 -9.06 -8.67 -29.99
N GLY A 21 -9.63 -8.78 -28.78
CA GLY A 21 -10.89 -9.52 -28.55
C GLY A 21 -12.21 -8.75 -28.72
N ARG A 22 -12.21 -7.49 -29.17
CA ARG A 22 -13.44 -6.67 -29.25
C ARG A 22 -13.98 -6.35 -30.65
N ASN A 23 -13.40 -6.88 -31.74
CA ASN A 23 -13.96 -6.70 -33.08
C ASN A 23 -13.96 -8.00 -33.89
N GLY A 24 -15.14 -8.46 -34.32
CA GLY A 24 -15.29 -9.49 -35.36
C GLY A 24 -16.45 -10.46 -35.12
N GLY A 25 -17.58 -10.22 -35.82
CA GLY A 25 -18.72 -11.11 -35.89
C GLY A 25 -18.51 -12.36 -36.77
N ALA A 26 -19.54 -13.21 -36.80
CA ALA A 26 -19.59 -14.58 -37.32
C ALA A 26 -19.11 -14.80 -38.78
N SER A 27 -18.46 -15.95 -39.06
CA SER A 27 -18.96 -17.03 -39.96
C SER A 27 -17.92 -18.15 -40.24
N ASP A 28 -18.44 -19.38 -40.26
CA ASP A 28 -18.10 -20.69 -40.85
C ASP A 28 -16.73 -21.07 -41.54
N ARG A 29 -16.42 -22.38 -41.38
CA ARG A 29 -15.54 -23.33 -42.13
C ARG A 29 -14.00 -23.24 -42.15
N GLY A 30 -13.38 -24.23 -41.49
CA GLY A 30 -12.57 -25.31 -42.11
C GLY A 30 -11.15 -25.04 -42.66
N HIS A 31 -10.21 -25.88 -42.20
CA HIS A 31 -8.85 -26.17 -42.69
C HIS A 31 -7.63 -25.37 -42.16
N ASP A 32 -6.85 -26.12 -41.38
CA ASP A 32 -5.39 -26.24 -41.30
C ASP A 32 -4.45 -25.15 -40.77
N HIS A 33 -3.90 -25.51 -39.59
CA HIS A 33 -2.49 -25.49 -39.21
C HIS A 33 -1.68 -24.19 -39.30
N ALA A 34 -1.60 -23.48 -38.16
CA ALA A 34 -0.32 -22.95 -37.66
C ALA A 34 -0.42 -22.60 -36.16
N SER A 35 0.53 -23.15 -35.39
CA SER A 35 0.88 -22.88 -33.99
C SER A 35 0.04 -21.84 -33.22
N GLY A 36 -1.03 -22.30 -32.56
CA GLY A 36 -1.69 -21.54 -31.50
C GLY A 36 -1.35 -22.14 -30.16
N THR A 37 -0.40 -21.56 -29.43
CA THR A 37 -0.17 -21.88 -28.02
C THR A 37 -1.44 -21.51 -27.26
N ARG A 38 -2.34 -22.48 -27.08
CA ARG A 38 -3.60 -22.31 -26.34
C ARG A 38 -3.28 -21.66 -24.99
N GLY A 39 -3.89 -20.51 -24.75
CA GLY A 39 -3.71 -19.72 -23.53
C GLY A 39 -3.91 -20.61 -22.31
N ARG A 40 -2.83 -20.90 -21.59
CA ARG A 40 -2.92 -21.50 -20.27
C ARG A 40 -3.41 -20.40 -19.34
N GLY A 41 -4.72 -20.31 -19.16
CA GLY A 41 -5.30 -19.51 -18.10
C GLY A 41 -4.68 -19.96 -16.77
N TYR A 42 -4.06 -19.03 -16.04
CA TYR A 42 -3.66 -19.30 -14.67
C TYR A 42 -4.91 -19.60 -13.87
N THR A 43 -4.91 -20.67 -13.07
CA THR A 43 -6.00 -20.87 -12.11
C THR A 43 -5.95 -19.71 -11.10
N VAL A 44 -7.11 -19.19 -10.70
CA VAL A 44 -7.23 -18.09 -9.71
C VAL A 44 -6.32 -18.31 -8.47
N PRO A 45 -6.16 -19.53 -7.92
CA PRO A 45 -5.24 -19.78 -6.82
C PRO A 45 -3.75 -19.56 -7.15
N ILE A 46 -3.31 -19.92 -8.36
CA ILE A 46 -1.92 -19.71 -8.80
C ILE A 46 -1.65 -18.22 -8.98
N LEU A 47 -2.54 -17.51 -9.67
CA LEU A 47 -2.40 -16.06 -9.88
C LEU A 47 -2.39 -15.30 -8.54
N ARG A 48 -3.30 -15.66 -7.62
CA ARG A 48 -3.33 -15.09 -6.28
C ARG A 48 -2.00 -15.30 -5.56
N ARG A 49 -1.45 -16.52 -5.58
CA ARG A 49 -0.17 -16.83 -4.94
C ARG A 49 0.99 -16.06 -5.56
N GLU A 50 1.04 -15.95 -6.89
CA GLU A 50 2.08 -15.21 -7.59
C GLU A 50 2.00 -13.71 -7.28
N LEU A 51 0.79 -13.12 -7.30
CA LEU A 51 0.58 -11.72 -6.90
C LEU A 51 0.96 -11.48 -5.44
N SER A 52 0.54 -12.35 -4.51
CA SER A 52 0.95 -12.25 -3.10
C SER A 52 2.46 -12.34 -2.95
N SER A 53 3.14 -13.19 -3.73
CA SER A 53 4.61 -13.31 -3.71
C SER A 53 5.29 -12.05 -4.24
N ILE A 54 4.78 -11.45 -5.32
CA ILE A 54 5.33 -10.22 -5.90
C ILE A 54 5.16 -9.04 -4.93
N LEU A 55 4.00 -8.96 -4.26
CA LEU A 55 3.69 -7.92 -3.29
C LEU A 55 4.35 -8.14 -1.91
N GLY A 56 5.09 -9.24 -1.72
CA GLY A 56 5.72 -9.55 -0.43
C GLY A 56 4.73 -9.96 0.68
N LEU A 57 3.47 -10.24 0.33
CA LEU A 57 2.41 -10.67 1.24
C LEU A 57 2.46 -12.18 1.54
N THR A 58 3.64 -12.80 1.42
CA THR A 58 3.86 -14.21 1.76
C THR A 58 4.54 -14.40 3.11
N ARG A 59 4.92 -13.30 3.78
CA ARG A 59 5.50 -13.29 5.13
C ARG A 59 4.76 -12.27 5.99
N PRO A 60 4.73 -12.43 7.33
CA PRO A 60 4.29 -11.37 8.22
C PRO A 60 5.27 -10.20 8.19
N TRP A 61 4.73 -8.99 8.30
CA TRP A 61 5.46 -7.74 8.47
C TRP A 61 5.20 -7.21 9.88
N ASN A 62 6.25 -6.94 10.65
CA ASN A 62 6.12 -6.41 12.00
C ASN A 62 5.94 -4.89 11.94
N VAL A 63 4.84 -4.41 12.52
CA VAL A 63 4.37 -3.04 12.39
C VAL A 63 4.37 -2.35 13.74
N SER A 64 4.83 -1.10 13.77
CA SER A 64 4.69 -0.19 14.91
C SER A 64 3.84 1.02 14.56
N ILE A 65 3.28 1.67 15.58
CA ILE A 65 2.57 2.95 15.44
C ILE A 65 3.37 4.02 16.18
N VAL A 66 3.70 5.13 15.51
CA VAL A 66 4.34 6.30 16.10
C VAL A 66 3.30 7.40 16.23
N GLY A 67 3.03 7.81 17.47
CA GLY A 67 1.96 8.73 17.83
C GLY A 67 0.67 8.02 18.26
N MET A 68 0.54 7.69 19.54
CA MET A 68 -0.66 7.06 20.10
C MET A 68 -1.74 8.09 20.46
N GLY A 69 -2.04 8.98 19.51
CA GLY A 69 -3.16 9.93 19.56
C GLY A 69 -4.49 9.27 19.17
N HIS A 70 -5.48 10.06 18.75
CA HIS A 70 -6.77 9.54 18.30
C HIS A 70 -6.64 8.58 17.12
N LEU A 71 -5.90 8.98 16.08
CA LEU A 71 -5.71 8.16 14.89
C LEU A 71 -4.91 6.89 15.20
N GLY A 72 -3.78 6.99 15.88
CA GLY A 72 -2.98 5.82 16.29
C GLY A 72 -3.78 4.81 17.10
N LYS A 73 -4.59 5.27 18.07
CA LYS A 73 -5.50 4.40 18.85
C LYS A 73 -6.60 3.77 18.01
N ALA A 74 -7.16 4.51 17.04
CA ALA A 74 -8.19 3.98 16.15
C ALA A 74 -7.61 2.88 15.25
N ILE A 75 -6.42 3.10 14.70
CA ILE A 75 -5.70 2.12 13.90
C ILE A 75 -5.35 0.88 14.72
N ALA A 76 -4.87 1.04 15.96
CA ALA A 76 -4.54 -0.09 16.83
C ALA A 76 -5.73 -1.03 17.12
N ARG A 77 -6.97 -0.54 16.99
CA ARG A 77 -8.20 -1.33 17.16
C ARG A 77 -8.74 -1.92 15.87
N TYR A 78 -8.11 -1.66 14.74
CA TYR A 78 -8.59 -2.12 13.44
C TYR A 78 -8.33 -3.64 13.29
N PRO A 79 -9.38 -4.47 13.13
CA PRO A 79 -9.23 -5.92 13.26
C PRO A 79 -8.55 -6.61 12.07
N TYR A 80 -8.34 -5.91 10.94
CA TYR A 80 -7.92 -6.55 9.68
C TYR A 80 -6.41 -6.46 9.39
N PHE A 81 -5.58 -6.07 10.36
CA PHE A 81 -4.13 -6.12 10.22
C PHE A 81 -3.64 -7.57 10.07
N GLU A 82 -4.10 -8.46 10.94
CA GLU A 82 -3.66 -9.86 10.99
C GLU A 82 -4.08 -10.65 9.73
N SER A 83 -5.27 -10.38 9.18
CA SER A 83 -5.74 -11.01 7.94
C SER A 83 -4.94 -10.62 6.70
N SER A 84 -4.08 -9.60 6.82
CA SER A 84 -3.32 -8.99 5.73
C SER A 84 -1.80 -9.23 5.85
N ASN A 85 -1.37 -10.12 6.75
CA ASN A 85 0.04 -10.38 7.08
C ASN A 85 0.79 -9.19 7.69
N PHE A 86 0.08 -8.31 8.39
CA PHE A 86 0.70 -7.23 9.17
C PHE A 86 0.44 -7.47 10.65
N ALA A 87 1.50 -7.59 11.44
CA ALA A 87 1.42 -7.81 12.87
C ALA A 87 1.74 -6.52 13.62
N LEU A 88 0.74 -5.90 14.25
CA LEU A 88 0.96 -4.76 15.15
C LEU A 88 1.68 -5.25 16.41
N ARG A 89 2.90 -4.75 16.64
CA ARG A 89 3.78 -5.19 17.74
C ARG A 89 3.81 -4.21 18.90
N CYS A 90 3.86 -2.92 18.61
CA CYS A 90 3.96 -1.88 19.64
C CYS A 90 3.56 -0.49 19.11
N GLY A 91 3.33 0.43 20.05
CA GLY A 91 3.24 1.86 19.80
C GLY A 91 4.41 2.63 20.42
N PHE A 92 4.66 3.83 19.93
CA PHE A 92 5.58 4.81 20.52
C PHE A 92 4.90 6.15 20.68
N ASP A 93 5.14 6.82 21.81
CA ASP A 93 4.71 8.20 22.03
C ASP A 93 5.72 8.97 22.89
N VAL A 94 5.69 10.30 22.81
CA VAL A 94 6.52 11.19 23.64
C VAL A 94 5.82 11.57 24.94
N ASP A 95 4.49 11.54 24.98
CA ASP A 95 3.70 11.87 26.17
C ASP A 95 3.75 10.70 27.16
N PRO A 96 4.37 10.87 28.34
CA PRO A 96 4.50 9.79 29.33
C PRO A 96 3.14 9.26 29.80
N ARG A 97 2.07 10.04 29.70
CA ARG A 97 0.71 9.62 30.10
C ARG A 97 0.10 8.58 29.15
N LYS A 98 0.65 8.45 27.94
CA LYS A 98 0.22 7.45 26.95
C LYS A 98 1.13 6.22 26.92
N VAL A 99 2.31 6.31 27.53
CA VAL A 99 3.23 5.18 27.66
C VAL A 99 2.62 4.17 28.62
N ASP A 100 2.43 2.96 28.12
CA ASP A 100 1.83 1.84 28.83
C ASP A 100 2.38 0.54 28.24
N PRO A 101 3.52 0.05 28.74
CA PRO A 101 4.13 -1.19 28.27
C PRO A 101 3.28 -2.43 28.55
N THR A 102 2.26 -2.31 29.40
CA THR A 102 1.38 -3.41 29.83
C THR A 102 0.05 -3.44 29.09
N ASN A 103 -0.16 -2.54 28.13
CA ASN A 103 -1.41 -2.43 27.40
C ASN A 103 -1.73 -3.73 26.63
N GLU A 104 -2.86 -4.35 26.95
CA GLU A 104 -3.28 -5.63 26.36
C GLU A 104 -3.56 -5.54 24.85
N LEU A 105 -3.98 -4.36 24.36
CA LEU A 105 -4.25 -4.16 22.93
C LEU A 105 -2.95 -3.98 22.15
N LEU A 106 -2.09 -3.08 22.61
CA LEU A 106 -0.82 -2.77 21.96
C LEU A 106 0.10 -2.05 22.95
N PRO A 107 1.23 -2.66 23.38
CA PRO A 107 2.12 -2.02 24.35
C PRO A 107 2.71 -0.73 23.77
N VAL A 108 2.71 0.33 24.56
CA VAL A 108 3.20 1.66 24.15
C VAL A 108 4.47 1.99 24.92
N TYR A 109 5.55 2.28 24.19
CA TYR A 109 6.86 2.60 24.74
C TYR A 109 7.22 4.08 24.54
N PRO A 110 8.14 4.62 25.36
CA PRO A 110 8.74 5.93 25.08
C PRO A 110 9.48 5.93 23.75
N MET A 111 9.46 7.06 23.04
CA MET A 111 10.24 7.24 21.80
C MET A 111 11.74 6.94 21.95
N ALA A 112 12.31 7.16 23.15
CA ALA A 112 13.71 6.88 23.44
C ALA A 112 14.07 5.39 23.35
N GLU A 113 13.11 4.49 23.60
CA GLU A 113 13.32 3.03 23.52
C GLU A 113 13.20 2.49 22.09
N MET A 114 12.80 3.31 21.11
CA MET A 114 12.53 2.87 19.74
C MET A 114 13.68 2.08 19.11
N PRO A 115 14.97 2.48 19.19
CA PRO A 115 16.05 1.71 18.57
C PRO A 115 16.19 0.29 19.14
N GLU A 116 15.99 0.13 20.44
CA GLU A 116 16.09 -1.17 21.10
C GLU A 116 14.90 -2.06 20.74
N ARG A 117 13.68 -1.51 20.86
CA ARG A 117 12.44 -2.23 20.56
C ARG A 117 12.33 -2.59 19.09
N ALA A 118 12.77 -1.71 18.19
CA ALA A 118 12.79 -1.98 16.75
C ALA A 118 13.61 -3.21 16.41
N ARG A 119 14.77 -3.36 17.04
CA ARG A 119 15.62 -4.54 16.87
C ARG A 119 15.02 -5.79 17.52
N GLN A 120 14.51 -5.69 18.75
CA GLN A 120 13.94 -6.83 19.49
C GLN A 120 12.68 -7.40 18.84
N LEU A 121 11.83 -6.52 18.31
CA LEU A 121 10.55 -6.87 17.69
C LEU A 121 10.66 -7.01 16.16
N GLU A 122 11.88 -6.87 15.63
CA GLU A 122 12.18 -6.95 14.19
C GLU A 122 11.23 -6.09 13.35
N LEU A 123 11.06 -4.82 13.74
CA LEU A 123 10.09 -3.92 13.11
C LEU A 123 10.46 -3.63 11.65
N ASP A 124 9.53 -3.93 10.74
CA ASP A 124 9.68 -3.65 9.31
C ASP A 124 9.04 -2.30 8.91
N ILE A 125 7.91 -1.95 9.54
CA ILE A 125 7.08 -0.79 9.13
C ILE A 125 6.69 0.06 10.35
N ALA A 126 6.73 1.38 10.20
CA ALA A 126 6.22 2.33 11.17
C ALA A 126 5.05 3.14 10.56
N LEU A 127 3.91 3.16 11.24
CA LEU A 127 2.80 4.05 10.92
C LEU A 127 3.03 5.38 11.62
N LEU A 128 3.24 6.43 10.85
CA LEU A 128 3.47 7.77 11.37
C LEU A 128 2.14 8.52 11.50
N THR A 129 1.66 8.67 12.73
CA THR A 129 0.33 9.23 13.07
C THR A 129 0.42 10.42 14.03
N VAL A 130 1.55 11.14 13.99
CA VAL A 130 1.82 12.35 14.77
C VAL A 130 1.29 13.61 14.06
N PRO A 131 1.11 14.73 14.79
CA PRO A 131 0.87 16.03 14.17
C PRO A 131 1.98 16.43 13.19
N GLY A 132 1.67 17.27 12.20
CA GLY A 132 2.62 17.66 11.14
C GLY A 132 3.93 18.26 11.67
N GLU A 133 3.84 19.09 12.71
CA GLU A 133 5.00 19.72 13.39
C GLU A 133 6.01 18.71 13.98
N ALA A 134 5.55 17.50 14.34
CA ALA A 134 6.39 16.45 14.92
C ALA A 134 6.78 15.37 13.89
N ALA A 135 6.28 15.45 12.65
CA ALA A 135 6.39 14.38 11.67
C ALA A 135 7.84 14.14 11.22
N GLU A 136 8.62 15.20 10.98
CA GLU A 136 10.02 15.05 10.57
C GLU A 136 10.89 14.43 11.67
N ASP A 137 10.75 14.89 12.92
CA ASP A 137 11.55 14.38 14.03
C ASP A 137 11.23 12.91 14.33
N ALA A 138 9.96 12.54 14.23
CA ALA A 138 9.53 11.16 14.33
C ALA A 138 10.08 10.31 13.16
N ALA A 139 10.05 10.81 11.92
CA ALA A 139 10.65 10.13 10.77
C ALA A 139 12.17 9.91 10.94
N ARG A 140 12.89 10.91 11.42
CA ARG A 140 14.33 10.80 11.76
C ARG A 140 14.58 9.78 12.88
N ALA A 141 13.67 9.67 13.86
CA ALA A 141 13.77 8.64 14.90
C ALA A 141 13.60 7.23 14.31
N ILE A 142 12.61 7.05 13.42
CA ILE A 142 12.36 5.78 12.72
C ILE A 142 13.57 5.37 11.86
N GLU A 143 14.16 6.31 11.13
CA GLU A 143 15.36 6.08 10.31
C GLU A 143 16.55 5.65 11.17
N ARG A 144 16.80 6.34 12.30
CA ARG A 144 17.85 5.95 13.26
C ARG A 144 17.61 4.58 13.88
N ALA A 145 16.35 4.20 14.08
CA ALA A 145 15.95 2.87 14.53
C ALA A 145 16.05 1.80 13.43
N LYS A 146 16.41 2.18 12.19
CA LYS A 146 16.59 1.31 11.03
C LYS A 146 15.33 0.56 10.61
N ILE A 147 14.16 1.17 10.80
CA ILE A 147 12.89 0.62 10.32
C ILE A 147 12.74 1.03 8.84
N PRO A 148 12.68 0.09 7.89
CA PRO A 148 12.80 0.39 6.46
C PRO A 148 11.55 0.99 5.81
N GLY A 149 10.36 0.77 6.38
CA GLY A 149 9.10 1.28 5.82
C GLY A 149 8.41 2.30 6.72
N ILE A 150 7.90 3.37 6.12
CA ILE A 150 7.04 4.36 6.78
C ILE A 150 5.72 4.48 6.02
N LEU A 151 4.61 4.30 6.73
CA LEU A 151 3.29 4.68 6.25
C LEU A 151 2.88 6.00 6.91
N ASN A 152 2.95 7.09 6.16
CA ASN A 152 2.78 8.45 6.64
C ASN A 152 1.31 8.89 6.59
N PHE A 153 0.71 9.09 7.76
CA PHE A 153 -0.60 9.73 7.92
C PHE A 153 -0.50 11.20 8.37
N ALA A 154 0.72 11.70 8.64
CA ALA A 154 0.88 13.09 9.01
C ALA A 154 0.57 14.00 7.80
N PRO A 155 0.01 15.21 8.01
CA PRO A 155 -0.33 16.14 6.95
C PRO A 155 0.91 16.89 6.40
N THR A 156 2.00 16.17 6.19
CA THR A 156 3.29 16.73 5.77
C THR A 156 4.05 15.70 4.95
N ALA A 157 4.69 16.13 3.87
CA ALA A 157 5.52 15.27 3.06
C ALA A 157 6.80 14.90 3.83
N ILE A 158 7.12 13.61 3.87
CA ILE A 158 8.30 13.08 4.56
C ILE A 158 9.21 12.44 3.52
N ALA A 159 10.50 12.73 3.63
CA ALA A 159 11.55 12.08 2.85
C ALA A 159 12.52 11.36 3.80
N VAL A 160 13.01 10.19 3.38
CA VAL A 160 14.00 9.40 4.11
C VAL A 160 15.10 8.94 3.16
N ALA A 161 16.29 8.68 3.68
CA ALA A 161 17.39 8.20 2.85
C ALA A 161 17.16 6.73 2.44
N PRO A 162 17.65 6.30 1.26
CA PRO A 162 17.67 4.89 0.90
C PRO A 162 18.42 4.03 1.95
N PRO A 163 17.97 2.80 2.25
CA PRO A 163 16.92 2.04 1.56
C PRO A 163 15.49 2.30 2.09
N GLY A 164 15.29 3.33 2.91
CA GLY A 164 13.98 3.66 3.46
C GLY A 164 12.93 3.98 2.38
N HIS A 165 11.69 3.59 2.62
CA HIS A 165 10.54 3.87 1.75
C HIS A 165 9.43 4.55 2.56
N VAL A 166 8.84 5.60 1.99
CA VAL A 166 7.72 6.34 2.59
C VAL A 166 6.54 6.28 1.63
N GLU A 167 5.40 5.82 2.13
CA GLU A 167 4.12 5.91 1.44
C GLU A 167 3.20 6.84 2.24
N SER A 168 2.58 7.82 1.59
CA SER A 168 1.70 8.79 2.26
C SER A 168 0.23 8.46 2.02
N VAL A 169 -0.58 8.57 3.07
CA VAL A 169 -2.02 8.36 3.02
C VAL A 169 -2.72 9.72 3.07
N ASP A 170 -3.46 10.05 2.00
CA ASP A 170 -4.28 11.26 1.93
C ASP A 170 -5.76 10.92 1.68
N PHE A 171 -6.55 10.94 2.75
CA PHE A 171 -8.00 10.75 2.67
C PHE A 171 -8.70 11.93 1.97
N VAL A 172 -8.16 13.14 2.08
CA VAL A 172 -8.72 14.34 1.44
C VAL A 172 -8.59 14.24 -0.07
N ALA A 173 -7.50 13.69 -0.60
CA ALA A 173 -7.38 13.39 -2.03
C ALA A 173 -8.46 12.41 -2.52
N GLY A 174 -8.82 11.40 -1.70
CA GLY A 174 -9.95 10.52 -1.97
C GLY A 174 -11.28 11.27 -2.05
N LEU A 175 -11.56 12.11 -1.05
CA LEU A 175 -12.77 12.92 -0.99
C LEU A 175 -12.86 13.93 -2.14
N LYS A 176 -11.76 14.59 -2.51
CA LYS A 176 -11.70 15.51 -3.66
C LYS A 176 -12.07 14.82 -4.96
N ARG A 177 -11.57 13.59 -5.18
CA ARG A 177 -11.93 12.79 -6.36
C ARG A 177 -13.41 12.41 -6.35
N LEU A 178 -13.95 12.02 -5.20
CA LEU A 178 -15.38 11.74 -5.08
C LEU A 178 -16.22 12.99 -5.35
N ALA A 179 -15.84 14.14 -4.79
CA ALA A 179 -16.49 15.42 -5.03
C ALA A 179 -16.47 15.80 -6.51
N TYR A 180 -15.36 15.57 -7.23
CA TYR A 180 -15.30 15.78 -8.67
C TYR A 180 -16.32 14.95 -9.44
N TYR A 181 -16.48 13.65 -9.11
CA TYR A 181 -17.45 12.79 -9.79
C TYR A 181 -18.90 13.08 -9.41
N LEU A 182 -19.13 13.58 -8.20
CA LEU A 182 -20.46 13.95 -7.70
C LEU A 182 -20.87 15.37 -8.11
N ASN A 183 -19.92 16.20 -8.53
CA ASN A 183 -20.21 17.50 -9.12
C ASN A 183 -20.67 17.27 -10.57
N PRO A 184 -21.92 17.54 -10.92
CA PRO A 184 -22.42 17.34 -12.28
C PRO A 184 -21.81 18.32 -13.30
N GLU A 185 -21.12 19.38 -12.86
CA GLU A 185 -20.48 20.37 -13.74
C GLU A 185 -18.95 20.25 -13.74
N PRO A 186 -18.42 19.32 -14.56
CA PRO A 186 -17.24 19.63 -15.38
C PRO A 186 -17.36 19.09 -16.82
N ALA A 187 -18.47 18.43 -17.18
CA ALA A 187 -18.66 17.82 -18.51
C ALA A 187 -19.38 18.72 -19.53
N ALA A 188 -20.18 19.69 -19.08
CA ALA A 188 -20.98 20.56 -19.96
C ALA A 188 -20.14 21.63 -20.69
N GLU A 189 -19.03 22.10 -20.10
CA GLU A 189 -18.17 23.11 -20.73
C GLU A 189 -17.22 22.53 -21.80
N ALA A 190 -16.90 21.24 -21.73
CA ALA A 190 -16.02 20.57 -22.71
C ALA A 190 -16.72 20.31 -24.06
N GLU A 191 -18.04 20.11 -24.08
CA GLU A 191 -18.82 20.00 -25.33
C GLU A 191 -19.11 21.37 -25.95
N ALA A 192 -19.26 22.42 -25.13
CA ALA A 192 -19.51 23.78 -25.62
C ALA A 192 -18.30 24.40 -26.35
N LEU A 193 -17.07 23.99 -26.03
CA LEU A 193 -15.86 24.50 -26.68
C LEU A 193 -15.52 23.79 -28.00
N THR A 194 -16.16 22.65 -28.32
CA THR A 194 -15.97 21.92 -29.59
C THR A 194 -17.06 22.20 -30.62
N ALA A 195 -18.08 22.98 -30.27
CA ALA A 195 -19.23 23.26 -31.13
C ALA A 195 -19.16 24.63 -31.85
N ASP A 196 -18.07 25.39 -31.65
CA ASP A 196 -17.88 26.74 -32.18
C ASP A 196 -16.66 26.86 -33.15
N ASP A 197 -16.22 25.72 -33.72
CA ASP A 197 -15.19 25.61 -34.78
C ASP A 197 -15.78 24.83 -35.99
#